data_AF-A0A7R8W8S4-F1
#
_entry.id   AF-A0A7R8W8S4-F1
#
_cell.length_a   1.000
_cell.length_b   1.000
_cell.length_c   1.000
_cell.angle_alpha   90.00
_cell.angle_beta   90.00
_cell.angle_gamma   90.00
#
_symmetry.space_group_name_H-M   'P 1'
#
loop_
_entity.id
_entity.type
_entity.pdbx_description
1 polymer ?
#
loop_
_entity_poly.entity_id
_entity_poly.type
_entity_poly.pdbx_seq_one_letter_code
_entity_poly.pdbx_strand_id
1 'polypeptide(L)'
;ATFEGWMEIMQDAVDARGIDLQPEPDYNLTAYVYFVVFIVFGSFFTLNLFIGYDGGFLELLLTESQKNYYAALKKLSRQKPQRVIRRPTTPWMGRLYDLSMSRKFEMFIFFLIFCNMVSMAIEHYEMEQTYHDVLEGFNILFVSLFTVEFVIKVMGLRCWYFTVPWNIFDFVLLVLSWTALCLDHFLTAKGIRKLLFALAISLPALLNIGALLLLITFIYAILGMALFGDVIHNGAITATNNFETFARSMYLLFRLLTAAGWNDVVDALLVAPPDCDPQFNNLPNGNCGSFGITIFYFVSFIVINNLIIINMYIAIILENFSLAQEEEELGIVEDDIEMFYIHWAKYDPYASQFIKFNELGQFLHELDPPLQIRKPNGAAIVHFDLPICKGEKIHCLDVLHALVTYVLGDVDDSEELAQLRQQMDEKFKKQFPIRKKAEIVMTTLEWRKREKSARIIQEWFRGLKKKRQERTGSCRSRASSRGSFRVGEGLINSLSVMWGHSDATGEWSPNHGSQNGSRKSSRNSVCPSPSPSNFLPVPFSFSRRGSRASNKSAGEEGS
;
A
#
# COMPACT_ATOMS: atom_id res chain seq x y z
N ALA A 1 26.92 -31.41 -7.19
CA ALA A 1 26.19 -30.42 -6.36
C ALA A 1 25.58 -29.31 -7.22
N THR A 2 26.30 -28.78 -8.21
CA THR A 2 25.79 -27.75 -9.14
C THR A 2 24.89 -28.30 -10.26
N PHE A 3 24.75 -29.62 -10.40
CA PHE A 3 24.00 -30.32 -11.46
C PHE A 3 24.50 -30.11 -12.90
N GLU A 4 25.77 -29.74 -13.04
CA GLU A 4 26.46 -29.55 -14.32
C GLU A 4 27.61 -30.56 -14.39
N GLY A 5 27.81 -31.19 -15.56
CA GLY A 5 28.78 -32.29 -15.76
C GLY A 5 28.50 -33.59 -14.99
N TRP A 6 27.40 -33.67 -14.23
CA TRP A 6 27.12 -34.81 -13.36
C TRP A 6 26.67 -36.08 -14.10
N MET A 7 26.12 -35.94 -15.31
CA MET A 7 25.60 -37.06 -16.10
C MET A 7 26.73 -37.97 -16.58
N GLU A 8 27.83 -37.39 -17.06
CA GLU A 8 29.00 -38.15 -17.53
C GLU A 8 29.67 -38.90 -16.38
N ILE A 9 29.89 -38.23 -15.25
CA ILE A 9 30.45 -38.85 -14.03
C ILE A 9 29.54 -39.98 -13.51
N MET A 10 28.22 -39.78 -13.57
CA MET A 10 27.26 -40.80 -13.15
C MET A 10 27.29 -42.01 -14.08
N GLN A 11 27.36 -41.78 -15.40
CA GLN A 11 27.46 -42.84 -16.39
C GLN A 11 28.74 -43.66 -16.19
N ASP A 12 29.90 -43.00 -16.01
CA ASP A 12 31.17 -43.68 -15.74
C ASP A 12 31.12 -44.53 -14.47
N ALA A 13 30.46 -44.02 -13.42
CA ALA A 13 30.32 -44.75 -12.15
C ALA A 13 29.36 -45.95 -12.23
N VAL A 14 28.33 -45.86 -13.07
CA VAL A 14 27.35 -46.94 -13.31
C VAL A 14 27.95 -48.02 -14.20
N ASP A 15 28.77 -47.66 -15.17
CA ASP A 15 29.40 -48.60 -16.10
C ASP A 15 30.67 -49.27 -15.49
N ALA A 16 31.14 -48.77 -14.33
CA ALA A 16 32.33 -49.26 -13.66
C ALA A 16 32.17 -50.69 -13.09
N ARG A 17 33.11 -51.57 -13.44
CA ARG A 17 33.13 -52.99 -13.01
C ARG A 17 34.19 -53.33 -11.96
N GLY A 18 35.34 -52.67 -12.03
CA GLY A 18 36.52 -52.96 -11.22
C GLY A 18 37.78 -52.34 -11.84
N ILE A 19 38.89 -52.35 -11.10
CA ILE A 19 40.18 -51.83 -11.58
C ILE A 19 40.66 -52.70 -12.75
N ASP A 20 41.15 -52.06 -13.82
CA ASP A 20 41.65 -52.70 -15.04
C ASP A 20 40.63 -53.54 -15.85
N LEU A 21 39.33 -53.34 -15.62
CA LEU A 21 38.25 -53.96 -16.40
C LEU A 21 37.56 -52.94 -17.30
N GLN A 22 37.29 -53.31 -18.56
CA GLN A 22 36.57 -52.46 -19.50
C GLN A 22 35.14 -52.18 -18.97
N PRO A 23 34.69 -50.91 -18.90
CA PRO A 23 33.34 -50.58 -18.49
C PRO A 23 32.29 -51.25 -19.38
N GLU A 24 31.19 -51.66 -18.77
CA GLU A 24 30.04 -52.28 -19.44
C GLU A 24 28.77 -51.51 -19.08
N PRO A 25 27.91 -51.17 -20.05
CA PRO A 25 26.72 -50.38 -19.79
C PRO A 25 25.85 -50.95 -18.67
N ASP A 26 25.47 -50.11 -17.70
CA ASP A 26 24.54 -50.44 -16.63
C ASP A 26 24.98 -51.59 -15.69
N TYR A 27 26.29 -51.85 -15.56
CA TYR A 27 26.79 -52.95 -14.73
C TYR A 27 26.56 -52.74 -13.22
N ASN A 28 26.85 -51.55 -12.70
CA ASN A 28 26.75 -51.20 -11.28
C ASN A 28 25.60 -50.22 -11.02
N LEU A 29 24.36 -50.69 -11.16
CA LEU A 29 23.16 -49.90 -10.89
C LEU A 29 23.08 -49.35 -9.45
N THR A 30 23.83 -49.93 -8.50
CA THR A 30 23.88 -49.43 -7.11
C THR A 30 24.55 -48.06 -7.02
N ALA A 31 25.39 -47.69 -7.99
CA ALA A 31 26.02 -46.37 -8.05
C ALA A 31 24.99 -45.22 -8.11
N TYR A 32 23.83 -45.41 -8.74
CA TYR A 32 22.75 -44.41 -8.73
C TYR A 32 22.30 -44.03 -7.31
N VAL A 33 22.25 -45.00 -6.39
CA VAL A 33 21.86 -44.77 -4.98
C VAL A 33 22.84 -43.82 -4.30
N TYR A 34 24.14 -43.94 -4.59
CA TYR A 34 25.15 -43.03 -4.06
C TYR A 34 24.89 -41.58 -4.50
N PHE A 35 24.64 -41.34 -5.79
CA PHE A 35 24.36 -39.99 -6.30
C PHE A 35 23.06 -39.42 -5.72
N VAL A 36 22.00 -40.22 -5.60
CA VAL A 36 20.74 -39.79 -4.97
C VAL A 36 20.97 -39.37 -3.52
N VAL A 37 21.66 -40.19 -2.72
CA VAL A 37 21.99 -39.88 -1.33
C VAL A 37 22.86 -38.62 -1.25
N PHE A 38 23.88 -38.49 -2.10
CA PHE A 38 24.74 -37.31 -2.15
C PHE A 38 23.97 -36.05 -2.55
N ILE A 39 23.02 -36.12 -3.48
CA ILE A 39 22.20 -34.97 -3.87
C ILE A 39 21.29 -34.54 -2.71
N VAL A 40 20.63 -35.49 -2.05
CA VAL A 40 19.71 -35.21 -0.93
C VAL A 40 20.45 -34.65 0.29
N PHE A 41 21.57 -35.26 0.69
CA PHE A 41 22.28 -34.84 1.90
C PHE A 41 23.38 -33.82 1.63
N GLY A 42 24.11 -33.95 0.54
CA GLY A 42 25.23 -33.09 0.19
C GLY A 42 24.80 -31.79 -0.46
N SER A 43 23.83 -31.81 -1.38
CA SER A 43 23.41 -30.61 -2.10
C SER A 43 22.27 -29.87 -1.40
N PHE A 44 21.20 -30.57 -1.04
CA PHE A 44 20.01 -29.92 -0.48
C PHE A 44 20.23 -29.41 0.94
N PHE A 45 20.88 -30.18 1.82
CA PHE A 45 21.13 -29.75 3.19
C PHE A 45 22.14 -28.61 3.30
N THR A 46 23.21 -28.63 2.51
CA THR A 46 24.24 -27.56 2.56
C THR A 46 23.71 -26.25 2.00
N LEU A 47 22.98 -26.27 0.88
CA LEU A 47 22.31 -25.08 0.34
C LEU A 47 21.31 -24.50 1.33
N ASN A 48 20.50 -25.35 1.98
CA ASN A 48 19.56 -24.90 3.01
C ASN A 48 20.25 -24.32 4.25
N LEU A 49 21.41 -24.84 4.64
CA LEU A 49 22.19 -24.31 5.76
C LEU A 49 22.79 -22.93 5.45
N PHE A 50 23.26 -22.70 4.22
CA PHE A 50 23.70 -21.38 3.78
C PHE A 50 22.54 -20.37 3.75
N ILE A 51 21.37 -20.78 3.28
CA ILE A 51 20.15 -19.94 3.28
C ILE A 51 19.72 -19.60 4.71
N GLY A 52 19.83 -20.54 5.66
CA GLY A 52 19.39 -20.36 7.05
C GLY A 52 20.31 -19.48 7.91
N TYR A 53 21.58 -19.32 7.56
CA TYR A 53 22.55 -18.58 8.37
C TYR A 53 22.29 -17.06 8.37
N ASP A 54 21.88 -16.49 7.23
CA ASP A 54 21.68 -15.04 7.08
C ASP A 54 20.28 -14.55 7.53
N GLY A 55 19.35 -15.46 7.86
CA GLY A 55 17.96 -15.12 8.18
C GLY A 55 17.69 -14.69 9.63
N GLY A 56 18.67 -14.74 10.54
CA GLY A 56 18.40 -14.63 11.98
C GLY A 56 18.89 -13.36 12.68
N PHE A 57 19.66 -12.48 12.03
CA PHE A 57 20.43 -11.45 12.76
C PHE A 57 19.82 -10.05 12.74
N LEU A 58 18.81 -9.76 11.91
CA LEU A 58 18.41 -8.38 11.62
C LEU A 58 17.03 -7.93 12.13
N GLU A 59 16.44 -8.59 13.12
CA GLU A 59 15.14 -8.18 13.70
C GLU A 59 15.17 -8.00 15.22
N LEU A 60 16.17 -7.28 15.76
CA LEU A 60 16.31 -7.11 17.21
C LEU A 60 16.21 -5.67 17.75
N LEU A 61 15.54 -4.72 17.08
CA LEU A 61 15.53 -3.34 17.59
C LEU A 61 14.24 -2.51 17.45
N LEU A 62 13.04 -3.10 17.26
CA LEU A 62 11.76 -2.40 17.53
C LEU A 62 10.65 -3.40 17.90
N THR A 63 9.68 -2.96 18.69
CA THR A 63 8.44 -3.70 18.94
C THR A 63 7.50 -3.59 17.73
N GLU A 64 6.90 -4.70 17.33
CA GLU A 64 6.03 -4.86 16.13
C GLU A 64 4.92 -3.79 16.03
N SER A 65 4.25 -3.48 17.15
CA SER A 65 3.18 -2.47 17.22
C SER A 65 3.64 -1.04 16.91
N GLN A 66 4.87 -0.67 17.29
CA GLN A 66 5.41 0.68 17.06
C GLN A 66 5.86 0.88 15.61
N LYS A 67 6.43 -0.17 15.00
CA LYS A 67 6.82 -0.19 13.59
C LYS A 67 5.60 0.05 12.69
N ASN A 68 4.51 -0.64 13.00
CA ASN A 68 3.25 -0.56 12.26
C ASN A 68 2.66 0.86 12.33
N TYR A 69 2.51 1.43 13.53
CA TYR A 69 2.02 2.80 13.67
C TYR A 69 2.86 3.83 12.88
N TYR A 70 4.18 3.71 12.93
CA TYR A 70 5.08 4.61 12.20
C TYR A 70 4.99 4.43 10.67
N ALA A 71 4.85 3.19 10.18
CA ALA A 71 4.71 2.88 8.77
C ALA A 71 3.42 3.51 8.18
N ALA A 72 2.27 3.33 8.84
CA ALA A 72 1.01 3.97 8.44
C ALA A 72 1.14 5.49 8.38
N LEU A 73 1.73 6.09 9.41
CA LEU A 73 1.93 7.53 9.46
C LEU A 73 2.90 8.08 8.40
N LYS A 74 3.95 7.33 8.08
CA LYS A 74 4.86 7.67 6.98
C LYS A 74 4.13 7.59 5.64
N LYS A 75 3.25 6.60 5.42
CA LYS A 75 2.37 6.50 4.22
C LYS A 75 1.45 7.72 4.12
N LEU A 76 0.80 8.13 5.23
CA LEU A 76 -0.03 9.34 5.31
C LEU A 76 0.69 10.63 4.89
N SER A 77 1.98 10.75 5.20
CA SER A 77 2.77 11.94 4.89
C SER A 77 3.07 12.13 3.41
N ARG A 78 3.13 11.04 2.64
CA ARG A 78 3.50 11.08 1.23
C ARG A 78 2.33 11.47 0.33
N GLN A 79 1.11 11.07 0.70
CA GLN A 79 -0.07 11.32 -0.12
C GLN A 79 -0.68 12.71 0.13
N LYS A 80 -1.15 13.34 -0.95
CA LYS A 80 -1.83 14.64 -0.91
C LYS A 80 -3.18 14.50 -1.60
N PRO A 81 -4.23 15.24 -1.16
CA PRO A 81 -5.49 15.27 -1.88
C PRO A 81 -5.26 15.72 -3.31
N GLN A 82 -5.56 14.84 -4.26
CA GLN A 82 -5.43 15.14 -5.69
C GLN A 82 -6.63 15.95 -6.18
N ARG A 83 -6.40 16.81 -7.17
CA ARG A 83 -7.49 17.57 -7.80
C ARG A 83 -8.33 16.63 -8.65
N VAL A 84 -9.61 16.48 -8.34
CA VAL A 84 -10.55 15.75 -9.20
C VAL A 84 -10.78 16.52 -10.50
N ILE A 85 -10.69 15.79 -11.61
CA ILE A 85 -10.85 16.32 -12.97
C ILE A 85 -12.29 16.82 -13.15
N ARG A 86 -12.45 18.10 -13.44
CA ARG A 86 -13.78 18.71 -13.63
C ARG A 86 -14.34 18.44 -15.01
N ARG A 87 -15.62 18.10 -15.04
CA ARG A 87 -16.41 18.05 -16.28
C ARG A 87 -16.39 19.41 -16.99
N PRO A 88 -16.10 19.46 -18.30
CA PRO A 88 -16.13 20.70 -19.06
C PRO A 88 -17.54 21.29 -19.13
N THR A 89 -17.64 22.63 -19.15
CA THR A 89 -18.91 23.37 -19.14
C THR A 89 -19.66 23.30 -20.47
N THR A 90 -18.97 23.01 -21.57
CA THR A 90 -19.56 22.92 -22.90
C THR A 90 -20.34 21.61 -23.09
N PRO A 91 -21.59 21.62 -23.60
CA PRO A 91 -22.44 20.44 -23.63
C PRO A 91 -21.89 19.25 -24.44
N TRP A 92 -21.33 19.51 -25.63
CA TRP A 92 -20.78 18.46 -26.48
C TRP A 92 -19.52 17.84 -25.88
N MET A 93 -18.66 18.67 -25.28
CA MET A 93 -17.44 18.20 -24.63
C MET A 93 -17.73 17.47 -23.31
N GLY A 94 -18.81 17.88 -22.62
CA GLY A 94 -19.33 17.16 -21.46
C GLY A 94 -19.77 15.75 -21.82
N ARG A 95 -20.43 15.55 -22.98
CA ARG A 95 -20.78 14.20 -23.45
C ARG A 95 -19.54 13.35 -23.79
N LEU A 96 -18.52 13.93 -24.41
CA LEU A 96 -17.26 13.22 -24.67
C LEU A 96 -16.54 12.85 -23.37
N TYR A 97 -16.56 13.73 -22.38
CA TYR A 97 -16.07 13.44 -21.03
C TYR A 97 -16.86 12.27 -20.40
N ASP A 98 -18.19 12.34 -20.42
CA ASP A 98 -19.06 11.31 -19.85
C ASP A 98 -18.88 9.95 -20.56
N LEU A 99 -18.66 9.95 -21.88
CA LEU A 99 -18.34 8.76 -22.66
C LEU A 99 -16.95 8.20 -22.30
N SER A 100 -15.93 9.07 -22.23
CA SER A 100 -14.55 8.69 -21.92
C SER A 100 -14.39 8.08 -20.53
N MET A 101 -15.22 8.50 -19.57
CA MET A 101 -15.27 7.97 -18.20
C MET A 101 -16.31 6.87 -18.01
N SER A 102 -16.96 6.42 -19.08
CA SER A 102 -17.96 5.36 -18.97
C SER A 102 -17.29 4.00 -18.86
N ARG A 103 -17.65 3.22 -17.83
CA ARG A 103 -17.15 1.85 -17.64
C ARG A 103 -17.38 0.95 -18.85
N LYS A 104 -18.47 1.17 -19.60
CA LYS A 104 -18.77 0.42 -20.83
C LYS A 104 -17.76 0.70 -21.95
N PHE A 105 -17.35 1.96 -22.11
CA PHE A 105 -16.33 2.35 -23.08
C PHE A 105 -14.98 1.77 -22.69
N GLU A 106 -14.59 1.84 -21.41
CA GLU A 106 -13.35 1.22 -20.93
C GLU A 106 -13.30 -0.29 -21.19
N MET A 107 -14.38 -1.02 -20.85
CA MET A 107 -14.45 -2.46 -21.13
C MET A 107 -14.38 -2.79 -22.62
N PHE A 108 -14.96 -1.94 -23.48
CA PHE A 108 -14.84 -2.09 -24.93
C PHE A 108 -13.39 -1.90 -25.42
N ILE A 109 -12.68 -0.89 -24.92
CA ILE A 109 -11.26 -0.70 -25.23
C ILE A 109 -10.41 -1.88 -24.74
N PHE A 110 -10.65 -2.37 -23.51
CA PHE A 110 -9.97 -3.57 -23.02
C PHE A 110 -10.19 -4.79 -23.90
N PHE A 111 -11.42 -4.98 -24.40
CA PHE A 111 -11.72 -6.05 -25.36
C PHE A 111 -10.93 -5.89 -26.67
N LEU A 112 -10.81 -4.66 -27.20
CA LEU A 112 -10.00 -4.41 -28.41
C LEU A 112 -8.50 -4.67 -28.18
N ILE A 113 -7.96 -4.33 -27.01
CA ILE A 113 -6.57 -4.65 -26.64
C ILE A 113 -6.37 -6.17 -26.63
N PHE A 114 -7.31 -6.91 -26.03
CA PHE A 114 -7.27 -8.37 -26.03
C PHE A 114 -7.31 -8.96 -27.44
N CYS A 115 -8.22 -8.49 -28.30
CA CYS A 115 -8.29 -8.93 -29.70
C CYS A 115 -6.99 -8.62 -30.47
N ASN A 116 -6.39 -7.45 -30.24
CA ASN A 116 -5.11 -7.09 -30.85
C ASN A 116 -3.97 -8.00 -30.37
N MET A 117 -3.94 -8.35 -29.08
CA MET A 117 -2.96 -9.31 -28.54
C MET A 117 -3.12 -10.71 -29.17
N VAL A 118 -4.36 -11.18 -29.32
CA VAL A 118 -4.64 -12.45 -30.00
C VAL A 118 -4.18 -12.38 -31.46
N SER A 119 -4.42 -11.27 -32.15
CA SER A 119 -3.94 -11.07 -33.53
C SER A 119 -2.42 -11.18 -33.63
N MET A 120 -1.67 -10.55 -32.73
CA MET A 120 -0.20 -10.67 -32.69
C MET A 120 0.28 -12.08 -32.32
N ALA A 121 -0.50 -12.84 -31.56
CA ALA A 121 -0.14 -14.22 -31.17
C ALA A 121 -0.33 -15.25 -32.30
N ILE A 122 -1.11 -14.92 -33.34
CA ILE A 122 -1.36 -15.81 -34.49
C ILE A 122 -0.19 -15.76 -35.49
N GLU A 123 0.59 -14.68 -35.48
CA GLU A 123 1.77 -14.52 -36.33
C GLU A 123 2.80 -15.63 -36.08
N HIS A 124 3.25 -16.29 -37.16
CA HIS A 124 4.21 -17.39 -37.10
C HIS A 124 5.21 -17.31 -38.26
N TYR A 125 6.38 -17.92 -38.05
CA TYR A 125 7.45 -17.98 -39.04
C TYR A 125 6.99 -18.76 -40.28
N GLU A 126 7.27 -18.24 -41.48
CA GLU A 126 6.84 -18.79 -42.78
C GLU A 126 5.32 -18.89 -43.00
N MET A 127 4.55 -17.90 -42.52
CA MET A 127 3.11 -17.83 -42.82
C MET A 127 2.82 -17.48 -44.29
N GLU A 128 1.74 -18.04 -44.84
CA GLU A 128 1.30 -17.74 -46.21
C GLU A 128 0.92 -16.25 -46.34
N GLN A 129 1.29 -15.63 -47.47
CA GLN A 129 1.13 -14.19 -47.71
C GLN A 129 -0.30 -13.70 -47.52
N THR A 130 -1.29 -14.55 -47.83
CA THR A 130 -2.72 -14.23 -47.63
C THR A 130 -3.07 -13.98 -46.17
N TYR A 131 -2.51 -14.76 -45.23
CA TYR A 131 -2.71 -14.54 -43.80
C TYR A 131 -1.94 -13.30 -43.32
N HIS A 132 -0.74 -13.07 -43.87
CA HIS A 132 0.05 -11.87 -43.56
C HIS A 132 -0.74 -10.60 -43.91
N ASP A 133 -1.27 -10.51 -45.13
CA ASP A 133 -2.01 -9.33 -45.59
C ASP A 133 -3.30 -9.08 -44.77
N VAL A 134 -3.98 -10.15 -44.33
CA VAL A 134 -5.16 -10.06 -43.46
C VAL A 134 -4.79 -9.57 -42.06
N LEU A 135 -3.72 -10.09 -41.48
CA LEU A 135 -3.22 -9.66 -40.15
C LEU A 135 -2.74 -8.20 -40.18
N GLU A 136 -2.12 -7.77 -41.27
CA GLU A 136 -1.75 -6.37 -41.50
C GLU A 136 -2.99 -5.46 -41.57
N GLY A 137 -4.04 -5.89 -42.27
CA GLY A 137 -5.33 -5.21 -42.28
C GLY A 137 -5.94 -5.05 -40.89
N PHE A 138 -5.87 -6.10 -40.05
CA PHE A 138 -6.30 -6.02 -38.65
C PHE A 138 -5.45 -5.05 -37.83
N ASN A 139 -4.13 -5.03 -38.03
CA ASN A 139 -3.24 -4.10 -37.33
C ASN A 139 -3.59 -2.63 -37.64
N ILE A 140 -3.83 -2.29 -38.92
CA ILE A 140 -4.29 -0.95 -39.34
C ILE A 140 -5.64 -0.62 -38.70
N LEU A 141 -6.58 -1.57 -38.67
CA LEU A 141 -7.88 -1.40 -38.02
C LEU A 141 -7.72 -1.07 -36.53
N PHE A 142 -6.93 -1.82 -35.78
CA PHE A 142 -6.72 -1.57 -34.36
C PHE A 142 -6.07 -0.20 -34.10
N VAL A 143 -5.04 0.18 -34.87
CA VAL A 143 -4.42 1.51 -34.76
C VAL A 143 -5.45 2.63 -35.00
N SER A 144 -6.36 2.44 -35.97
CA SER A 144 -7.43 3.42 -36.23
C SER A 144 -8.41 3.54 -35.05
N LEU A 145 -8.79 2.42 -34.43
CA LEU A 145 -9.70 2.41 -33.27
C LEU A 145 -9.06 3.07 -32.03
N PHE A 146 -7.79 2.77 -31.75
CA PHE A 146 -7.05 3.42 -30.66
C PHE A 146 -6.80 4.91 -30.93
N THR A 147 -6.68 5.32 -32.20
CA THR A 147 -6.63 6.73 -32.58
C THR A 147 -7.92 7.45 -32.23
N VAL A 148 -9.07 6.84 -32.53
CA VAL A 148 -10.39 7.41 -32.20
C VAL A 148 -10.56 7.51 -30.68
N GLU A 149 -10.18 6.48 -29.93
CA GLU A 149 -10.19 6.51 -28.47
C GLU A 149 -9.36 7.68 -27.91
N PHE A 150 -8.11 7.83 -28.39
CA PHE A 150 -7.23 8.93 -27.99
C PHE A 150 -7.88 10.29 -28.23
N VAL A 151 -8.49 10.50 -29.41
CA VAL A 151 -9.19 11.75 -29.73
C VAL A 151 -10.35 11.99 -28.76
N ILE A 152 -11.16 10.98 -28.46
CA ILE A 152 -12.27 11.09 -27.50
C ILE A 152 -11.75 11.48 -26.11
N LYS A 153 -10.72 10.79 -25.61
CA LYS A 153 -10.15 11.04 -24.28
C LYS A 153 -9.48 12.41 -24.18
N VAL A 154 -8.72 12.84 -25.19
CA VAL A 154 -8.09 14.17 -25.21
C VAL A 154 -9.14 15.28 -25.32
N MET A 155 -10.18 15.10 -26.15
CA MET A 155 -11.26 16.07 -26.23
C MET A 155 -12.10 16.13 -24.95
N GLY A 156 -12.25 15.04 -24.20
CA GLY A 156 -12.97 15.04 -22.92
C GLY A 156 -12.15 15.60 -21.75
N LEU A 157 -10.88 15.18 -21.63
CA LEU A 157 -10.02 15.42 -20.45
C LEU A 157 -9.03 16.58 -20.64
N ARG A 158 -8.77 17.01 -21.88
CA ARG A 158 -7.76 18.03 -22.24
C ARG A 158 -6.37 17.70 -21.66
N CYS A 159 -5.73 18.66 -20.99
CA CYS A 159 -4.41 18.49 -20.39
C CYS A 159 -4.40 17.46 -19.25
N TRP A 160 -5.55 17.16 -18.63
CA TRP A 160 -5.66 16.12 -17.61
C TRP A 160 -5.52 14.70 -18.17
N TYR A 161 -5.59 14.52 -19.49
CA TYR A 161 -5.26 13.25 -20.11
C TYR A 161 -3.81 12.85 -19.80
N PHE A 162 -2.86 13.80 -19.90
CA PHE A 162 -1.43 13.57 -19.72
C PHE A 162 -0.99 13.50 -18.25
N THR A 163 -1.90 13.60 -17.28
CA THR A 163 -1.57 13.39 -15.86
C THR A 163 -1.72 11.94 -15.44
N VAL A 164 -2.50 11.15 -16.18
CA VAL A 164 -2.76 9.73 -15.87
C VAL A 164 -1.69 8.87 -16.57
N PRO A 165 -0.85 8.11 -15.83
CA PRO A 165 0.24 7.33 -16.42
C PRO A 165 -0.20 6.34 -17.50
N TRP A 166 -1.33 5.65 -17.29
CA TRP A 166 -1.90 4.72 -18.27
C TRP A 166 -2.27 5.39 -19.60
N ASN A 167 -2.84 6.59 -19.55
CA ASN A 167 -3.16 7.37 -20.75
C ASN A 167 -1.88 7.86 -21.46
N ILE A 168 -0.85 8.27 -20.71
CA ILE A 168 0.46 8.65 -21.30
C ILE A 168 1.06 7.45 -22.03
N PHE A 169 0.99 6.27 -21.41
CA PHE A 169 1.47 5.04 -22.00
C PHE A 169 0.73 4.68 -23.30
N ASP A 170 -0.59 4.72 -23.30
CA ASP A 170 -1.40 4.50 -24.49
C ASP A 170 -1.06 5.50 -25.59
N PHE A 171 -0.89 6.79 -25.25
CA PHE A 171 -0.43 7.81 -26.19
C PHE A 171 0.95 7.51 -26.77
N VAL A 172 1.91 7.07 -25.96
CA VAL A 172 3.24 6.67 -26.44
C VAL A 172 3.14 5.48 -27.39
N LEU A 173 2.31 4.48 -27.08
CA LEU A 173 2.08 3.33 -27.97
C LEU A 173 1.42 3.75 -29.28
N LEU A 174 0.47 4.68 -29.22
CA LEU A 174 -0.20 5.23 -30.39
C LEU A 174 0.78 6.00 -31.29
N VAL A 175 1.58 6.90 -30.72
CA VAL A 175 2.62 7.63 -31.44
C VAL A 175 3.64 6.66 -32.03
N LEU A 176 4.07 5.63 -31.27
CA LEU A 176 4.94 4.60 -31.81
C LEU A 176 4.31 3.88 -32.99
N SER A 177 3.02 3.57 -32.92
CA SER A 177 2.28 2.90 -34.00
C SER A 177 2.20 3.78 -35.25
N TRP A 178 1.88 5.07 -35.11
CA TRP A 178 1.96 6.01 -36.23
C TRP A 178 3.37 6.17 -36.77
N THR A 179 4.38 6.26 -35.90
CA THR A 179 5.77 6.32 -36.36
C THR A 179 6.18 5.04 -37.07
N ALA A 180 5.70 3.85 -36.69
CA ALA A 180 5.95 2.63 -37.46
C ALA A 180 5.25 2.66 -38.81
N LEU A 181 3.99 3.07 -38.89
CA LEU A 181 3.33 3.20 -40.19
C LEU A 181 4.07 4.20 -41.11
N CYS A 182 4.65 5.25 -40.54
CA CYS A 182 5.51 6.20 -41.25
C CYS A 182 6.92 5.64 -41.53
N LEU A 183 7.46 4.80 -40.65
CA LEU A 183 8.80 4.22 -40.71
C LEU A 183 8.83 2.89 -41.49
N ASP A 184 7.74 2.18 -41.71
CA ASP A 184 7.69 1.07 -42.69
C ASP A 184 7.87 1.63 -44.11
N HIS A 185 7.66 2.94 -44.27
CA HIS A 185 8.08 3.68 -45.45
C HIS A 185 9.58 4.07 -45.45
N PHE A 186 10.31 3.95 -44.32
CA PHE A 186 11.66 4.53 -44.18
C PHE A 186 12.75 3.80 -43.38
N LEU A 187 12.50 2.84 -42.49
CA LEU A 187 13.45 1.89 -41.88
C LEU A 187 12.83 1.08 -40.72
N THR A 188 13.13 -0.22 -40.75
CA THR A 188 12.70 -1.30 -39.86
C THR A 188 13.46 -1.28 -38.52
N ALA A 189 12.74 -1.19 -37.39
CA ALA A 189 13.00 -1.96 -36.15
C ALA A 189 12.25 -1.39 -34.93
N LYS A 190 11.56 -2.27 -34.19
CA LYS A 190 10.90 -2.02 -32.90
C LYS A 190 11.09 -3.21 -31.98
N GLY A 191 11.08 -2.94 -30.67
CA GLY A 191 10.38 -3.83 -29.72
C GLY A 191 11.09 -4.18 -28.42
N ILE A 192 11.35 -3.23 -27.50
CA ILE A 192 11.83 -3.59 -26.13
C ILE A 192 11.13 -2.76 -24.99
N ARG A 193 10.24 -1.81 -25.30
CA ARG A 193 9.89 -0.72 -24.36
C ARG A 193 9.02 -1.10 -23.12
N LYS A 194 8.17 -2.14 -23.17
CA LYS A 194 7.28 -2.49 -22.04
C LYS A 194 7.96 -3.28 -20.92
N LEU A 195 8.86 -4.21 -21.26
CA LEU A 195 9.65 -4.96 -20.27
C LEU A 195 10.63 -4.05 -19.51
N LEU A 196 11.19 -3.05 -20.20
CA LEU A 196 12.14 -2.09 -19.62
C LEU A 196 11.55 -1.24 -18.50
N PHE A 197 10.25 -0.94 -18.52
CA PHE A 197 9.62 -0.10 -17.49
C PHE A 197 9.34 -0.89 -16.20
N ALA A 198 8.88 -2.14 -16.32
CA ALA A 198 8.72 -3.03 -15.17
C ALA A 198 10.09 -3.36 -14.53
N LEU A 199 11.10 -3.63 -15.37
CA LEU A 199 12.48 -3.82 -14.94
C LEU A 199 13.06 -2.56 -14.29
N ALA A 200 12.76 -1.36 -14.81
CA ALA A 200 13.29 -0.08 -14.32
C ALA A 200 12.90 0.25 -12.88
N ILE A 201 11.75 -0.25 -12.40
CA ILE A 201 11.27 -0.01 -11.03
C ILE A 201 12.02 -0.89 -10.02
N SER A 202 12.36 -2.13 -10.39
CA SER A 202 13.22 -3.02 -9.59
C SER A 202 14.72 -2.76 -9.79
N LEU A 203 15.09 -2.03 -10.85
CA LEU A 203 16.47 -1.76 -11.27
C LEU A 203 17.32 -1.08 -10.18
N PRO A 204 16.85 -0.10 -9.39
CA PRO A 204 17.72 0.59 -8.43
C PRO A 204 18.26 -0.35 -7.34
N ALA A 205 17.44 -1.30 -6.87
CA ALA A 205 17.86 -2.32 -5.92
C ALA A 205 18.78 -3.36 -6.59
N LEU A 206 18.44 -3.79 -7.81
CA LEU A 206 19.29 -4.70 -8.59
C LEU A 206 20.62 -4.07 -9.03
N LEU A 207 20.71 -2.76 -9.22
CA LEU A 207 21.92 -2.11 -9.75
C LEU A 207 23.05 -2.07 -8.73
N ASN A 208 22.78 -1.92 -7.44
CA ASN A 208 23.84 -1.91 -6.42
C ASN A 208 24.49 -3.29 -6.29
N ILE A 209 23.66 -4.35 -6.32
CA ILE A 209 24.12 -5.74 -6.22
C ILE A 209 24.66 -6.24 -7.57
N GLY A 210 23.99 -5.89 -8.66
CA GLY A 210 24.43 -6.15 -10.03
C GLY A 210 25.74 -5.42 -10.37
N ALA A 211 25.98 -4.22 -9.83
CA ALA A 211 27.26 -3.54 -9.96
C ALA A 211 28.37 -4.27 -9.19
N LEU A 212 28.09 -4.83 -8.01
CA LEU A 212 29.03 -5.68 -7.28
C LEU A 212 29.35 -6.96 -8.06
N LEU A 213 28.33 -7.64 -8.60
CA LEU A 213 28.49 -8.83 -9.44
C LEU A 213 29.28 -8.51 -10.71
N LEU A 214 28.97 -7.39 -11.36
CA LEU A 214 29.67 -6.91 -12.56
C LEU A 214 31.11 -6.54 -12.25
N LEU A 215 31.39 -5.93 -11.10
CA LEU A 215 32.76 -5.60 -10.65
C LEU A 215 33.59 -6.86 -10.43
N ILE A 216 33.03 -7.88 -9.77
CA ILE A 216 33.73 -9.15 -9.56
C ILE A 216 33.96 -9.85 -10.90
N THR A 217 32.95 -9.92 -11.76
CA THR A 217 33.07 -10.47 -13.11
C THR A 217 34.12 -9.72 -13.93
N PHE A 218 34.20 -8.39 -13.79
CA PHE A 218 35.21 -7.56 -14.44
C PHE A 218 36.63 -7.93 -14.00
N ILE A 219 36.85 -8.11 -12.69
CA ILE A 219 38.15 -8.53 -12.15
C ILE A 219 38.53 -9.91 -12.70
N TYR A 220 37.60 -10.86 -12.67
CA TYR A 220 37.82 -12.20 -13.21
C TYR A 220 38.01 -12.19 -14.73
N ALA A 221 37.38 -11.28 -15.49
CA ALA A 221 37.59 -11.16 -16.93
C ALA A 221 39.02 -10.74 -17.26
N ILE A 222 39.59 -9.80 -16.50
CA ILE A 222 40.99 -9.38 -16.66
C ILE A 222 41.94 -10.51 -16.30
N LEU A 223 41.70 -11.19 -15.16
CA LEU A 223 42.50 -12.34 -14.75
C LEU A 223 42.40 -13.48 -15.78
N GLY A 224 41.20 -13.76 -16.29
CA GLY A 224 40.95 -14.80 -17.29
C GLY A 224 41.68 -14.53 -18.60
N MET A 225 41.71 -13.27 -19.07
CA MET A 225 42.54 -12.91 -20.22
C MET A 225 44.03 -13.17 -19.99
N ALA A 226 44.53 -12.82 -18.81
CA ALA A 226 45.94 -12.99 -18.48
C ALA A 226 46.34 -14.45 -18.30
N LEU A 227 45.42 -15.32 -17.85
CA LEU A 227 45.70 -16.72 -17.54
C LEU A 227 45.38 -17.67 -18.70
N PHE A 228 44.33 -17.39 -19.49
CA PHE A 228 43.76 -18.32 -20.46
C PHE A 228 43.67 -17.75 -21.89
N GLY A 229 44.19 -16.54 -22.14
CA GLY A 229 44.08 -15.89 -23.45
C GLY A 229 44.76 -16.63 -24.60
N ASP A 230 45.80 -17.41 -24.30
CA ASP A 230 46.61 -18.14 -25.30
C ASP A 230 46.28 -19.64 -25.39
N VAL A 231 45.29 -20.13 -24.65
CA VAL A 231 44.90 -21.56 -24.66
C VAL A 231 44.27 -21.92 -26.00
N ILE A 232 44.64 -23.08 -26.54
CA ILE A 232 44.10 -23.56 -27.81
C ILE A 232 42.57 -23.71 -27.76
N HIS A 233 41.91 -23.39 -28.88
CA HIS A 233 40.46 -23.53 -28.99
C HIS A 233 40.11 -25.03 -29.05
N ASN A 234 39.44 -25.51 -28.01
CA ASN A 234 38.98 -26.90 -27.90
C ASN A 234 37.61 -26.93 -27.21
N GLY A 235 36.73 -27.83 -27.62
CA GLY A 235 35.40 -28.00 -27.04
C GLY A 235 34.61 -26.69 -26.91
N ALA A 236 34.36 -26.26 -25.67
CA ALA A 236 33.59 -25.04 -25.37
C ALA A 236 34.32 -23.72 -25.65
N ILE A 237 35.66 -23.74 -25.76
CA ILE A 237 36.46 -22.58 -26.16
C ILE A 237 36.49 -22.49 -27.68
N THR A 238 35.85 -21.47 -28.23
CA THR A 238 35.67 -21.26 -29.67
C THR A 238 36.13 -19.86 -30.09
N ALA A 239 36.15 -19.57 -31.39
CA ALA A 239 36.51 -18.26 -31.92
C ALA A 239 35.62 -17.11 -31.39
N THR A 240 34.41 -17.41 -30.92
CA THR A 240 33.49 -16.43 -30.32
C THR A 240 33.50 -16.45 -28.79
N ASN A 241 33.66 -17.65 -28.19
CA ASN A 241 33.60 -17.85 -26.74
C ASN A 241 35.00 -18.20 -26.22
N ASN A 242 35.79 -17.19 -25.86
CA ASN A 242 37.15 -17.38 -25.39
C ASN A 242 37.61 -16.25 -24.46
N PHE A 243 38.85 -16.36 -23.96
CA PHE A 243 39.48 -15.40 -23.08
C PHE A 243 40.48 -14.46 -23.78
N GLU A 244 40.46 -14.35 -25.11
CA GLU A 244 41.44 -13.55 -25.86
C GLU A 244 41.27 -12.03 -25.68
N THR A 245 40.02 -11.57 -25.48
CA THR A 245 39.69 -10.14 -25.35
C THR A 245 38.72 -9.90 -24.22
N PHE A 246 38.76 -8.69 -23.67
CA PHE A 246 38.00 -8.35 -22.46
C PHE A 246 36.50 -8.58 -22.63
N ALA A 247 35.93 -8.17 -23.78
CA ALA A 247 34.50 -8.33 -24.04
C ALA A 247 34.09 -9.80 -24.19
N ARG A 248 34.94 -10.64 -24.80
CA ARG A 248 34.68 -12.08 -24.93
C ARG A 248 34.79 -12.79 -23.59
N SER A 249 35.81 -12.46 -22.79
CA SER A 249 35.94 -12.96 -21.41
C SER A 249 34.75 -12.57 -20.55
N MET A 250 34.28 -11.33 -20.65
CA MET A 250 33.11 -10.84 -19.93
C MET A 250 31.84 -11.59 -20.36
N TYR A 251 31.63 -11.82 -21.65
CA TYR A 251 30.50 -12.58 -22.17
C TYR A 251 30.51 -14.05 -21.70
N LEU A 252 31.68 -14.70 -21.75
CA LEU A 252 31.85 -16.07 -21.29
C LEU A 252 31.62 -16.18 -19.79
N LEU A 253 32.18 -15.28 -18.98
CA LEU A 253 31.95 -15.25 -17.54
C LEU A 253 30.51 -14.90 -17.19
N PHE A 254 29.83 -14.06 -17.97
CA PHE A 254 28.41 -13.77 -17.80
C PHE A 254 27.55 -15.03 -17.94
N ARG A 255 27.86 -15.90 -18.91
CA ARG A 255 27.23 -17.23 -19.03
C ARG A 255 27.48 -18.08 -17.78
N LEU A 256 28.70 -18.02 -17.24
CA LEU A 256 29.12 -18.80 -16.08
C LEU A 256 28.64 -18.24 -14.73
N LEU A 257 28.05 -17.04 -14.69
CA LEU A 257 27.47 -16.47 -13.46
C LEU A 257 26.36 -17.34 -12.89
N THR A 258 25.57 -17.99 -13.76
CA THR A 258 24.53 -18.96 -13.35
C THR A 258 25.08 -20.36 -13.10
N ALA A 259 26.41 -20.51 -13.14
CA ALA A 259 27.13 -21.78 -13.13
C ALA A 259 26.73 -22.74 -14.27
N ALA A 260 26.18 -22.26 -15.38
CA ALA A 260 25.76 -23.14 -16.49
C ALA A 260 26.93 -23.45 -17.44
N GLY A 261 27.15 -24.73 -17.77
CA GLY A 261 28.19 -25.16 -18.71
C GLY A 261 29.61 -24.77 -18.29
N TRP A 262 29.89 -24.75 -16.98
CA TRP A 262 31.23 -24.46 -16.46
C TRP A 262 32.18 -25.64 -16.62
N ASN A 263 31.67 -26.87 -16.57
CA ASN A 263 32.43 -28.10 -16.77
C ASN A 263 33.04 -28.11 -18.18
N ASP A 264 32.25 -27.84 -19.22
CA ASP A 264 32.74 -27.86 -20.60
C ASP A 264 33.87 -26.82 -20.84
N VAL A 265 33.79 -25.68 -20.15
CA VAL A 265 34.82 -24.62 -20.22
C VAL A 265 36.07 -25.04 -19.47
N VAL A 266 35.93 -25.65 -18.30
CA VAL A 266 37.07 -26.16 -17.53
C VAL A 266 37.77 -27.26 -18.30
N ASP A 267 37.04 -28.23 -18.85
CA ASP A 267 37.62 -29.35 -19.60
C ASP A 267 38.39 -28.87 -20.83
N ALA A 268 37.85 -27.89 -21.55
CA ALA A 268 38.55 -27.23 -22.65
C ALA A 268 39.84 -26.51 -22.22
N LEU A 269 39.87 -25.92 -21.02
CA LEU A 269 41.02 -25.21 -20.46
C LEU A 269 42.02 -26.14 -19.74
N LEU A 270 41.66 -27.39 -19.50
CA LEU A 270 42.51 -28.43 -18.92
C LEU A 270 43.23 -29.27 -19.98
N VAL A 271 43.20 -28.86 -21.25
CA VAL A 271 43.87 -29.54 -22.35
C VAL A 271 45.36 -29.77 -22.07
N ALA A 272 45.79 -31.01 -22.30
CA ALA A 272 47.15 -31.49 -22.05
C ALA A 272 47.72 -32.19 -23.31
N PRO A 273 49.04 -32.42 -23.39
CA PRO A 273 49.65 -33.11 -24.53
C PRO A 273 49.06 -34.53 -24.73
N PRO A 274 48.80 -34.99 -25.98
CA PRO A 274 49.26 -34.47 -27.27
C PRO A 274 48.39 -33.37 -27.91
N ASP A 275 47.26 -33.01 -27.31
CA ASP A 275 46.27 -32.09 -27.92
C ASP A 275 46.65 -30.59 -27.77
N CYS A 276 47.76 -30.29 -27.10
CA CYS A 276 48.34 -28.96 -26.98
C CYS A 276 49.88 -29.00 -27.10
N ASP A 277 50.47 -27.85 -27.43
CA ASP A 277 51.91 -27.65 -27.57
C ASP A 277 52.47 -26.79 -26.40
N PRO A 278 53.25 -27.38 -25.48
CA PRO A 278 53.80 -26.66 -24.34
C PRO A 278 54.90 -25.65 -24.71
N GLN A 279 55.41 -25.68 -25.95
CA GLN A 279 56.45 -24.76 -26.44
C GLN A 279 55.91 -23.71 -27.43
N PHE A 280 54.58 -23.65 -27.61
CA PHE A 280 53.94 -22.71 -28.52
C PHE A 280 54.37 -21.25 -28.23
N ASN A 281 54.87 -20.55 -29.25
CA ASN A 281 55.32 -19.15 -29.18
C ASN A 281 56.38 -18.84 -28.08
N ASN A 282 57.15 -19.82 -27.58
CA ASN A 282 58.08 -19.65 -26.46
C ASN A 282 57.42 -19.09 -25.17
N LEU A 283 56.12 -19.28 -25.01
CA LEU A 283 55.40 -18.94 -23.79
C LEU A 283 55.68 -19.99 -22.70
N PRO A 284 55.69 -19.61 -21.40
CA PRO A 284 56.04 -20.52 -20.31
C PRO A 284 55.12 -21.75 -20.17
N ASN A 285 53.90 -21.72 -20.72
CA ASN A 285 52.97 -22.85 -20.80
C ASN A 285 52.46 -23.12 -22.23
N GLY A 286 53.09 -22.53 -23.24
CA GLY A 286 52.61 -22.62 -24.62
C GLY A 286 51.13 -22.27 -24.76
N ASN A 287 50.38 -23.13 -25.43
CA ASN A 287 48.92 -23.06 -25.56
C ASN A 287 48.20 -24.14 -24.72
N CYS A 288 48.90 -24.72 -23.74
CA CYS A 288 48.39 -25.76 -22.86
C CYS A 288 47.72 -25.19 -21.61
N GLY A 289 46.79 -25.98 -21.05
CA GLY A 289 46.12 -25.70 -19.80
C GLY A 289 46.99 -25.88 -18.56
N SER A 290 46.66 -25.18 -17.47
CA SER A 290 47.26 -25.42 -16.15
C SER A 290 46.22 -25.94 -15.18
N PHE A 291 46.36 -27.19 -14.72
CA PHE A 291 45.38 -27.85 -13.86
C PHE A 291 45.06 -27.06 -12.58
N GLY A 292 46.08 -26.73 -11.79
CA GLY A 292 45.87 -26.07 -10.49
C GLY A 292 45.26 -24.68 -10.61
N ILE A 293 45.74 -23.89 -11.58
CA ILE A 293 45.26 -22.51 -11.79
C ILE A 293 43.82 -22.51 -12.29
N THR A 294 43.50 -23.40 -13.24
CA THR A 294 42.16 -23.52 -13.83
C THR A 294 41.14 -23.90 -12.77
N ILE A 295 41.39 -24.96 -12.00
CA ILE A 295 40.47 -25.40 -10.95
C ILE A 295 40.28 -24.31 -9.89
N PHE A 296 41.36 -23.68 -9.41
CA PHE A 296 41.24 -22.62 -8.42
C PHE A 296 40.41 -21.44 -8.92
N TYR A 297 40.66 -20.98 -10.15
CA TYR A 297 39.95 -19.86 -10.77
C TYR A 297 38.44 -20.12 -10.89
N PHE A 298 38.03 -21.27 -11.44
CA PHE A 298 36.60 -21.55 -11.66
C PHE A 298 35.88 -21.91 -10.37
N VAL A 299 36.49 -22.66 -9.45
CA VAL A 299 35.88 -22.97 -8.16
C VAL A 299 35.71 -21.69 -7.34
N SER A 300 36.71 -20.80 -7.28
CA SER A 300 36.59 -19.53 -6.56
C SER A 300 35.54 -18.62 -7.20
N PHE A 301 35.49 -18.56 -8.54
CA PHE A 301 34.48 -17.79 -9.27
C PHE A 301 33.06 -18.29 -9.00
N ILE A 302 32.82 -19.60 -9.12
CA ILE A 302 31.48 -20.19 -8.93
C ILE A 302 31.03 -20.01 -7.49
N VAL A 303 31.87 -20.28 -6.49
CA VAL A 303 31.51 -20.15 -5.07
C VAL A 303 31.19 -18.69 -4.72
N ILE A 304 32.04 -17.73 -5.11
CA ILE A 304 31.83 -16.32 -4.79
C ILE A 304 30.56 -15.79 -5.47
N ASN A 305 30.34 -16.07 -6.75
CA ASN A 305 29.16 -15.58 -7.46
C ASN A 305 27.87 -16.25 -6.97
N ASN A 306 27.90 -17.56 -6.71
CA ASN A 306 26.73 -18.27 -6.21
C ASN A 306 26.31 -17.75 -4.83
N LEU A 307 27.28 -17.47 -3.93
CA LEU A 307 27.00 -16.86 -2.63
C LEU A 307 26.35 -15.48 -2.77
N ILE A 308 26.85 -14.63 -3.67
CA ILE A 308 26.28 -13.30 -3.91
C ILE A 308 24.85 -13.40 -4.48
N ILE A 309 24.62 -14.28 -5.45
CA ILE A 309 23.30 -14.45 -6.08
C ILE A 309 22.28 -15.01 -5.08
N ILE A 310 22.64 -16.04 -4.31
CA ILE A 310 21.76 -16.61 -3.29
C ILE A 310 21.44 -15.57 -2.22
N ASN A 311 22.46 -14.88 -1.68
CA ASN A 311 22.25 -13.86 -0.65
C ASN A 311 21.43 -12.68 -1.17
N MET A 312 21.60 -12.28 -2.44
CA MET A 312 20.73 -11.30 -3.09
C MET A 312 19.27 -11.78 -3.13
N TYR A 313 19.05 -13.01 -3.59
CA TYR A 313 17.71 -13.57 -3.75
C TYR A 313 16.98 -13.67 -2.40
N ILE A 314 17.68 -14.14 -1.36
CA ILE A 314 17.16 -14.18 0.01
C ILE A 314 16.81 -12.78 0.48
N ALA A 315 17.72 -11.80 0.34
CA ALA A 315 17.48 -10.43 0.75
C ALA A 315 16.26 -9.82 0.06
N ILE A 316 16.11 -10.01 -1.25
CA ILE A 316 14.95 -9.53 -2.02
C ILE A 316 13.65 -10.22 -1.57
N ILE A 317 13.68 -11.54 -1.34
CA ILE A 317 12.50 -12.27 -0.86
C ILE A 317 12.11 -11.81 0.54
N LEU A 318 13.07 -11.71 1.46
CA LEU A 318 12.81 -11.26 2.83
C LEU A 318 12.31 -9.82 2.84
N GLU A 319 12.89 -8.93 2.04
CA GLU A 319 12.40 -7.56 1.89
C GLU A 319 10.95 -7.55 1.37
N ASN A 320 10.65 -8.26 0.28
CA ASN A 320 9.28 -8.31 -0.26
C ASN A 320 8.28 -8.98 0.69
N PHE A 321 8.68 -10.05 1.39
CA PHE A 321 7.82 -10.72 2.36
C PHE A 321 7.58 -9.84 3.59
N SER A 322 8.62 -9.15 4.09
CA SER A 322 8.51 -8.19 5.18
C SER A 322 7.61 -7.01 4.80
N LEU A 323 7.70 -6.51 3.56
CA LEU A 323 6.81 -5.46 3.04
C LEU A 323 5.36 -5.96 2.96
N ALA A 324 5.13 -7.18 2.48
CA ALA A 324 3.80 -7.76 2.40
C ALA A 324 3.17 -7.99 3.78
N GLN A 325 3.95 -8.47 4.75
CA GLN A 325 3.50 -8.67 6.13
C GLN A 325 3.20 -7.32 6.82
N GLU A 326 4.03 -6.29 6.61
CA GLU A 326 3.75 -4.93 7.09
C GLU A 326 2.42 -4.38 6.55
N GLU A 327 2.00 -4.74 5.33
CA GLU A 327 0.71 -4.32 4.78
C GLU A 327 -0.48 -5.05 5.39
N GLU A 328 -0.31 -6.33 5.75
CA GLU A 328 -1.36 -7.14 6.38
C GLU A 328 -1.60 -6.72 7.84
N GLU A 329 -0.53 -6.47 8.62
CA GLU A 329 -0.64 -6.15 10.05
C GLU A 329 -1.24 -4.77 10.35
N LEU A 330 -1.12 -3.82 9.42
CA LEU A 330 -1.64 -2.46 9.60
C LEU A 330 -3.15 -2.38 9.52
N GLY A 331 -3.79 -3.33 8.83
CA GLY A 331 -5.22 -3.29 8.52
C GLY A 331 -5.68 -2.05 7.73
N ILE A 332 -4.75 -1.20 7.26
CA ILE A 332 -4.99 0.01 6.45
C ILE A 332 -4.04 -0.05 5.26
N VAL A 333 -4.60 -0.28 4.08
CA VAL A 333 -3.87 -0.39 2.81
C VAL A 333 -3.70 1.00 2.20
N GLU A 334 -2.72 1.16 1.29
CA GLU A 334 -2.54 2.43 0.57
C GLU A 334 -3.80 2.83 -0.23
N ASP A 335 -4.52 1.85 -0.76
CA ASP A 335 -5.80 2.01 -1.44
C ASP A 335 -6.88 2.64 -0.54
N ASP A 336 -6.89 2.33 0.77
CA ASP A 336 -7.85 2.93 1.71
C ASP A 336 -7.64 4.43 1.88
N ILE A 337 -6.37 4.87 1.85
CA ILE A 337 -6.00 6.29 1.91
C ILE A 337 -6.38 7.00 0.60
N GLU A 338 -6.20 6.34 -0.54
CA GLU A 338 -6.64 6.87 -1.83
C GLU A 338 -8.16 7.01 -1.87
N MET A 339 -8.91 5.99 -1.44
CA MET A 339 -10.36 6.03 -1.32
C MET A 339 -10.83 7.15 -0.39
N PHE A 340 -10.14 7.38 0.74
CA PHE A 340 -10.40 8.55 1.59
C PHE A 340 -10.30 9.86 0.80
N TYR A 341 -9.27 10.07 -0.01
CA TYR A 341 -9.12 11.29 -0.81
C TYR A 341 -10.15 11.40 -1.94
N ILE A 342 -10.56 10.29 -2.54
CA ILE A 342 -11.64 10.24 -3.53
C ILE A 342 -12.96 10.73 -2.90
N HIS A 343 -13.29 10.24 -1.70
CA HIS A 343 -14.47 10.72 -0.98
C HIS A 343 -14.31 12.18 -0.52
N TRP A 344 -13.11 12.57 -0.07
CA TRP A 344 -12.83 13.94 0.36
C TRP A 344 -13.07 14.95 -0.77
N ALA A 345 -12.69 14.60 -1.99
CA ALA A 345 -12.82 15.49 -3.13
C ALA A 345 -14.28 15.80 -3.53
N LYS A 346 -15.26 15.00 -3.09
CA LYS A 346 -16.70 15.34 -3.21
C LYS A 346 -17.05 16.60 -2.40
N TYR A 347 -16.41 16.76 -1.24
CA TYR A 347 -16.62 17.88 -0.31
C TYR A 347 -15.65 19.05 -0.55
N ASP A 348 -14.46 18.78 -1.10
CA ASP A 348 -13.47 19.79 -1.48
C ASP A 348 -13.05 19.70 -2.96
N PRO A 349 -13.91 20.12 -3.91
CA PRO A 349 -13.64 20.00 -5.35
C PRO A 349 -12.53 20.90 -5.88
N TYR A 350 -11.98 21.79 -5.03
CA TYR A 350 -10.91 22.72 -5.39
C TYR A 350 -9.55 22.30 -4.81
N ALA A 351 -9.50 21.18 -4.08
CA ALA A 351 -8.33 20.74 -3.32
C ALA A 351 -7.77 21.86 -2.41
N SER A 352 -8.68 22.58 -1.74
CA SER A 352 -8.33 23.59 -0.74
C SER A 352 -7.73 22.99 0.53
N GLN A 353 -7.88 21.67 0.72
CA GLN A 353 -7.51 20.87 1.89
C GLN A 353 -8.43 21.08 3.10
N PHE A 354 -9.56 21.76 2.92
CA PHE A 354 -10.50 22.07 4.00
C PHE A 354 -11.94 21.73 3.62
N ILE A 355 -12.70 21.22 4.60
CA ILE A 355 -14.16 21.10 4.54
C ILE A 355 -14.80 21.84 5.70
N LYS A 356 -16.11 22.08 5.66
CA LYS A 356 -16.81 22.70 6.79
C LYS A 356 -17.07 21.67 7.89
N PHE A 357 -17.06 22.11 9.15
CA PHE A 357 -17.29 21.26 10.32
C PHE A 357 -18.63 20.51 10.26
N ASN A 358 -19.68 21.15 9.73
CA ASN A 358 -21.00 20.54 9.59
C ASN A 358 -21.04 19.37 8.58
N GLU A 359 -20.10 19.31 7.65
CA GLU A 359 -20.00 18.27 6.62
C GLU A 359 -19.23 17.03 7.12
N LEU A 360 -18.37 17.20 8.14
CA LEU A 360 -17.51 16.13 8.68
C LEU A 360 -18.30 14.88 9.07
N GLY A 361 -19.44 15.05 9.74
CA GLY A 361 -20.25 13.92 10.18
C GLY A 361 -20.85 13.12 9.02
N GLN A 362 -21.17 13.75 7.89
CA GLN A 362 -21.62 13.03 6.69
C GLN A 362 -20.45 12.37 5.98
N PHE A 363 -19.33 13.09 5.84
CA PHE A 363 -18.11 12.57 5.23
C PHE A 363 -17.64 11.27 5.90
N LEU A 364 -17.54 11.24 7.24
CA LEU A 364 -17.12 10.05 7.98
C LEU A 364 -18.04 8.83 7.78
N HIS A 365 -19.31 9.06 7.48
CA HIS A 365 -20.29 7.99 7.25
C HIS A 365 -20.18 7.38 5.85
N GLU A 366 -19.74 8.16 4.87
CA GLU A 366 -19.63 7.76 3.46
C GLU A 366 -18.31 7.09 3.11
N LEU A 367 -17.31 7.17 3.99
CA LEU A 367 -16.05 6.45 3.85
C LEU A 367 -16.28 4.94 3.78
N ASP A 368 -15.34 4.23 3.16
CA ASP A 368 -15.32 2.78 3.11
C ASP A 368 -14.61 2.20 4.36
N PRO A 369 -14.97 0.98 4.83
CA PRO A 369 -14.18 0.27 5.84
C PRO A 369 -12.73 0.09 5.33
N PRO A 370 -11.69 0.22 6.19
CA PRO A 370 -11.70 0.28 7.65
C PRO A 370 -11.92 1.69 8.27
N LEU A 371 -11.84 2.76 7.46
CA LEU A 371 -11.89 4.15 7.96
C LEU A 371 -13.33 4.67 8.19
N GLN A 372 -14.36 3.91 7.83
CA GLN A 372 -15.76 4.28 7.96
C GLN A 372 -16.23 4.41 9.42
N ILE A 373 -16.83 5.55 9.77
CA ILE A 373 -17.52 5.75 11.06
C ILE A 373 -18.98 6.10 10.81
N ARG A 374 -19.84 5.11 11.03
CA ARG A 374 -21.28 5.23 10.82
C ARG A 374 -21.92 6.22 11.79
N LYS A 375 -22.99 6.88 11.35
CA LYS A 375 -23.80 7.73 12.23
C LYS A 375 -24.56 6.86 13.25
N PRO A 376 -24.74 7.32 14.51
CA PRO A 376 -24.32 8.62 15.05
C PRO A 376 -22.85 8.66 15.46
N ASN A 377 -22.07 9.53 14.82
CA ASN A 377 -20.61 9.63 14.98
C ASN A 377 -20.15 10.81 15.87
N GLY A 378 -21.09 11.49 16.53
CA GLY A 378 -20.78 12.67 17.34
C GLY A 378 -19.85 12.39 18.53
N ALA A 379 -19.85 11.17 19.09
CA ALA A 379 -18.93 10.79 20.15
C ALA A 379 -17.49 10.62 19.62
N ALA A 380 -17.32 9.98 18.46
CA ALA A 380 -16.02 9.81 17.81
C ALA A 380 -15.42 11.16 17.40
N ILE A 381 -16.21 12.07 16.82
CA ILE A 381 -15.75 13.43 16.46
C ILE A 381 -15.23 14.21 17.67
N VAL A 382 -15.83 14.00 18.84
CA VAL A 382 -15.39 14.62 20.10
C VAL A 382 -14.11 13.97 20.62
N HIS A 383 -13.99 12.65 20.48
CA HIS A 383 -12.77 11.90 20.84
C HIS A 383 -11.56 12.31 19.99
N PHE A 384 -11.77 12.63 18.70
CA PHE A 384 -10.70 13.06 17.80
C PHE A 384 -10.06 14.41 18.12
N ASP A 385 -10.75 15.26 18.90
CA ASP A 385 -10.28 16.59 19.30
C ASP A 385 -9.68 17.43 18.15
N LEU A 386 -10.35 17.45 16.99
CA LEU A 386 -9.80 18.06 15.79
C LEU A 386 -9.73 19.58 15.91
N PRO A 387 -8.66 20.23 15.40
CA PRO A 387 -8.55 21.68 15.36
C PRO A 387 -9.53 22.28 14.33
N ILE A 388 -10.37 23.21 14.77
CA ILE A 388 -11.31 23.97 13.94
C ILE A 388 -10.69 25.33 13.62
N CYS A 389 -10.43 25.56 12.34
CA CYS A 389 -9.91 26.81 11.81
C CYS A 389 -11.01 27.87 11.65
N LYS A 390 -10.59 29.13 11.51
CA LYS A 390 -11.47 30.27 11.25
C LYS A 390 -12.42 30.01 10.08
N GLY A 391 -13.72 30.27 10.32
CA GLY A 391 -14.78 29.96 9.36
C GLY A 391 -15.32 28.52 9.46
N GLU A 392 -15.16 27.86 10.61
CA GLU A 392 -15.64 26.51 10.90
C GLU A 392 -15.11 25.46 9.92
N LYS A 393 -13.82 25.55 9.59
CA LYS A 393 -13.15 24.67 8.64
C LYS A 393 -12.24 23.67 9.33
N ILE A 394 -12.14 22.46 8.81
CA ILE A 394 -11.25 21.40 9.31
C ILE A 394 -10.32 20.97 8.17
N HIS A 395 -9.06 20.70 8.49
CA HIS A 395 -8.05 20.28 7.52
C HIS A 395 -8.09 18.76 7.29
N CYS A 396 -7.90 18.32 6.04
CA CYS A 396 -8.00 16.91 5.63
C CYS A 396 -7.05 15.98 6.40
N LEU A 397 -5.81 16.43 6.60
CA LEU A 397 -4.77 15.65 7.27
C LEU A 397 -5.11 15.38 8.75
N ASP A 398 -5.76 16.33 9.43
CA ASP A 398 -6.11 16.18 10.84
C ASP A 398 -7.21 15.12 11.01
N VAL A 399 -8.18 15.11 10.08
CA VAL A 399 -9.22 14.07 10.02
C VAL A 399 -8.60 12.72 9.72
N LEU A 400 -7.74 12.62 8.71
CA LEU A 400 -7.12 11.37 8.30
C LEU A 400 -6.20 10.80 9.39
N HIS A 401 -5.37 11.63 10.02
CA HIS A 401 -4.53 11.23 11.15
C HIS A 401 -5.40 10.72 12.31
N ALA A 402 -6.47 11.43 12.68
CA ALA A 402 -7.34 10.99 13.76
C ALA A 402 -8.04 9.65 13.45
N LEU A 403 -8.42 9.40 12.19
CA LEU A 403 -9.00 8.12 11.78
C LEU A 403 -7.99 6.98 11.84
N VAL A 404 -6.77 7.20 11.36
CA VAL A 404 -5.71 6.18 11.43
C VAL A 404 -5.34 5.85 12.88
N THR A 405 -5.19 6.86 13.75
CA THR A 405 -4.99 6.63 15.19
C THR A 405 -6.16 5.89 15.81
N TYR A 406 -7.39 6.17 15.37
CA TYR A 406 -8.58 5.49 15.90
C TYR A 406 -8.67 4.01 15.50
N VAL A 407 -8.26 3.66 14.28
CA VAL A 407 -8.27 2.28 13.79
C VAL A 407 -7.12 1.46 14.38
N LEU A 408 -5.93 2.05 14.51
CA LEU A 408 -4.75 1.37 15.06
C LEU A 408 -4.79 1.22 16.60
N GLY A 409 -5.63 1.98 17.29
CA GLY A 409 -5.74 1.97 18.76
C GLY A 409 -4.68 2.83 19.45
N ASP A 410 -4.76 2.92 20.79
CA ASP A 410 -3.75 3.59 21.61
C ASP A 410 -2.47 2.75 21.63
N VAL A 411 -1.40 3.29 21.04
CA VAL A 411 -0.04 2.74 21.14
C VAL A 411 0.59 3.31 22.40
N ASP A 412 1.26 2.49 23.20
CA ASP A 412 1.96 2.94 24.41
C ASP A 412 2.88 4.13 24.10
N ASP A 413 2.69 5.23 24.85
CA ASP A 413 3.45 6.48 24.75
C ASP A 413 4.90 6.27 25.22
N SER A 414 5.73 5.65 24.38
CA SER A 414 7.18 5.63 24.56
C SER A 414 7.78 7.01 24.24
N GLU A 415 8.83 7.42 24.97
CA GLU A 415 9.58 8.65 24.68
C GLU A 415 10.13 8.66 23.25
N GLU A 416 10.49 7.49 22.70
CA GLU A 416 10.93 7.34 21.31
C GLU A 416 9.80 7.62 20.30
N LEU A 417 8.58 7.17 20.62
CA LEU A 417 7.38 7.42 19.80
C LEU A 417 7.02 8.91 19.80
N ALA A 418 7.18 9.59 20.93
CA ALA A 418 6.94 11.02 21.04
C ALA A 418 7.93 11.83 20.19
N GLN A 419 9.22 11.48 20.20
CA GLN A 419 10.23 12.11 19.35
C GLN A 419 9.96 11.88 17.86
N LEU A 420 9.57 10.66 17.47
CA LEU A 420 9.21 10.33 16.09
C LEU A 420 7.96 11.10 15.64
N ARG A 421 6.93 11.19 16.49
CA ARG A 421 5.71 11.98 16.24
C ARG A 421 6.04 13.45 16.04
N GLN A 422 6.97 14.00 16.83
CA GLN A 422 7.44 15.39 16.67
C GLN A 422 8.22 15.61 15.37
N GLN A 423 9.15 14.71 15.01
CA GLN A 423 9.90 14.81 13.75
C GLN A 423 8.99 14.74 12.53
N MET A 424 7.98 13.88 12.59
CA MET A 424 6.97 13.81 11.55
C MET A 424 6.13 15.07 11.50
N ASP A 425 5.64 15.58 12.63
CA ASP A 425 4.88 16.85 12.68
C ASP A 425 5.66 17.99 12.03
N GLU A 426 6.98 18.04 12.21
CA GLU A 426 7.83 19.00 11.51
C GLU A 426 7.91 18.74 10.00
N LYS A 427 8.06 17.48 9.56
CA LYS A 427 8.01 17.11 8.13
C LYS A 427 6.64 17.45 7.51
N PHE A 428 5.54 17.16 8.21
CA PHE A 428 4.18 17.50 7.81
C PHE A 428 4.00 19.02 7.67
N LYS A 429 4.49 19.81 8.65
CA LYS A 429 4.45 21.28 8.60
C LYS A 429 5.23 21.85 7.41
N LYS A 430 6.32 21.20 7.00
CA LYS A 430 7.09 21.57 5.79
C LYS A 430 6.36 21.19 4.50
N GLN A 431 5.70 20.04 4.46
CA GLN A 431 5.03 19.50 3.28
C GLN A 431 3.66 20.14 2.98
N PHE A 432 3.00 20.70 4.00
CA PHE A 432 1.70 21.37 3.93
C PHE A 432 1.76 22.83 4.45
N PRO A 433 2.34 23.77 3.68
CA PRO A 433 2.56 25.16 4.12
C PRO A 433 1.27 25.97 4.32
N ILE A 434 0.16 25.56 3.70
CA ILE A 434 -1.15 26.23 3.81
C ILE A 434 -1.72 26.07 5.23
N ARG A 435 -1.50 24.91 5.87
CA ARG A 435 -1.90 24.64 7.26
C ARG A 435 -1.26 25.61 8.25
N LYS A 436 0.01 25.98 8.05
CA LYS A 436 0.76 26.92 8.93
C LYS A 436 0.13 28.32 8.98
N LYS A 437 -0.61 28.71 7.94
CA LYS A 437 -1.27 30.02 7.85
C LYS A 437 -2.70 30.03 8.39
N ALA A 438 -3.27 28.87 8.72
CA ALA A 438 -4.63 28.77 9.21
C ALA A 438 -4.70 29.10 10.70
N GLU A 439 -5.52 30.10 11.05
CA GLU A 439 -5.77 30.50 12.44
C GLU A 439 -6.73 29.48 13.08
N ILE A 440 -6.22 28.71 14.05
CA ILE A 440 -7.01 27.74 14.84
C ILE A 440 -7.81 28.52 15.88
N VAL A 441 -9.14 28.34 15.90
CA VAL A 441 -10.04 29.10 16.77
C VAL A 441 -10.49 28.27 17.97
N MET A 442 -10.72 26.97 17.80
CA MET A 442 -11.15 26.04 18.86
C MET A 442 -10.96 24.59 18.43
N THR A 443 -11.16 23.62 19.33
CA THR A 443 -11.19 22.18 18.97
C THR A 443 -12.61 21.60 18.95
N THR A 444 -12.81 20.39 18.43
CA THR A 444 -14.12 19.71 18.44
C THR A 444 -14.62 19.41 19.85
N LEU A 445 -13.72 19.08 20.79
CA LEU A 445 -14.05 18.90 22.21
C LEU A 445 -14.54 20.21 22.82
N GLU A 446 -13.82 21.31 22.59
CA GLU A 446 -14.20 22.64 23.08
C GLU A 446 -15.51 23.12 22.48
N TRP A 447 -15.71 22.89 21.19
CA TRP A 447 -16.96 23.21 20.50
C TRP A 447 -18.15 22.49 21.15
N ARG A 448 -18.01 21.18 21.44
CA ARG A 448 -19.06 20.40 22.11
C ARG A 448 -19.31 20.88 23.55
N LYS A 449 -18.26 21.28 24.27
CA LYS A 449 -18.39 21.91 25.59
C LYS A 449 -19.20 23.21 25.49
N ARG A 450 -18.90 24.08 24.52
CA ARG A 450 -19.64 25.33 24.28
C ARG A 450 -21.09 25.10 23.89
N GLU A 451 -21.37 24.13 23.02
CA GLU A 451 -22.74 23.78 22.63
C GLU A 451 -23.57 23.29 23.82
N LYS A 452 -22.99 22.42 24.66
CA LYS A 452 -23.62 21.97 25.91
C LYS A 452 -23.88 23.15 26.86
N SER A 453 -22.88 24.00 27.07
CA SER A 453 -23.03 25.21 27.91
C SER A 453 -24.11 26.14 27.37
N ALA A 454 -24.15 26.37 26.05
CA ALA A 454 -25.16 27.20 25.40
C ALA A 454 -26.57 26.61 25.57
N ARG A 455 -26.74 25.30 25.41
CA ARG A 455 -28.02 24.60 25.66
C ARG A 455 -28.47 24.77 27.11
N ILE A 456 -27.57 24.53 28.08
CA ILE A 456 -27.87 24.70 29.51
C ILE A 456 -28.31 26.14 29.81
N ILE A 457 -27.59 27.14 29.28
CA ILE A 457 -27.92 28.57 29.45
C ILE A 457 -29.27 28.89 28.80
N GLN A 458 -29.53 28.39 27.59
CA GLN A 458 -30.79 28.62 26.88
C GLN A 458 -31.98 27.95 27.58
N GLU A 459 -31.81 26.73 28.08
CA GLU A 459 -32.82 26.02 28.87
C GLU A 459 -33.12 26.76 30.18
N TRP A 460 -32.07 27.20 30.88
CA TRP A 460 -32.22 28.03 32.08
C TRP A 460 -32.93 29.35 31.78
N PHE A 461 -32.56 30.04 30.70
CA PHE A 461 -33.16 31.30 30.28
C PHE A 461 -34.62 31.13 29.83
N ARG A 462 -34.95 30.06 29.09
CA ARG A 462 -36.33 29.70 28.71
C ARG A 462 -37.15 29.37 29.96
N GLY A 463 -36.58 28.64 30.91
CA GLY A 463 -37.20 28.36 32.22
C GLY A 463 -37.48 29.62 33.03
N LEU A 464 -36.54 30.58 33.05
CA LEU A 464 -36.75 31.88 33.67
C LEU A 464 -37.84 32.69 32.97
N LYS A 465 -37.85 32.72 31.63
CA LYS A 465 -38.89 33.43 30.86
C LYS A 465 -40.27 32.86 31.14
N LYS A 466 -40.40 31.54 31.23
CA LYS A 466 -41.65 30.85 31.60
C LYS A 466 -42.11 31.22 33.02
N LYS A 467 -41.21 31.16 34.02
CA LYS A 467 -41.51 31.60 35.40
C LYS A 467 -41.89 33.10 35.46
N ARG A 468 -41.28 33.95 34.64
CA ARG A 468 -41.59 35.39 34.57
C ARG A 468 -42.96 35.64 33.92
N GLN A 469 -43.32 34.88 32.89
CA GLN A 469 -44.66 34.90 32.27
C GLN A 469 -45.75 34.38 33.21
N GLU A 470 -45.48 33.32 33.98
CA GLU A 470 -46.39 32.83 35.03
C GLU A 470 -46.59 33.87 36.14
N ARG A 471 -45.53 34.59 36.56
CA ARG A 471 -45.64 35.70 37.53
C ARG A 471 -46.39 36.92 36.99
N THR A 472 -46.23 37.26 35.71
CA THR A 472 -46.98 38.38 35.08
C THR A 472 -48.43 38.00 34.76
N GLY A 473 -48.70 36.74 34.40
CA GLY A 473 -50.05 36.20 34.26
C GLY A 473 -50.80 36.14 35.60
N SER A 474 -50.11 35.78 36.69
CA SER A 474 -50.66 35.80 38.06
C SER A 474 -50.96 37.23 38.57
N CYS A 475 -50.20 38.24 38.14
CA CYS A 475 -50.57 39.64 38.43
C CYS A 475 -51.78 40.12 37.61
N ARG A 476 -51.96 39.65 36.38
CA ARG A 476 -53.13 40.00 35.55
C ARG A 476 -54.42 39.36 36.06
N SER A 477 -54.37 38.14 36.59
CA SER A 477 -55.53 37.51 37.25
C SER A 477 -55.84 38.09 38.64
N ARG A 478 -54.85 38.66 39.34
CA ARG A 478 -55.07 39.44 40.58
C ARG A 478 -55.56 40.88 40.36
N ALA A 479 -55.33 41.45 39.18
CA ALA A 479 -55.86 42.76 38.80
C ALA A 479 -57.30 42.70 38.27
N SER A 480 -57.72 41.57 37.68
CA SER A 480 -59.11 41.37 37.23
C SER A 480 -60.10 41.03 38.36
N SER A 481 -59.62 40.78 39.59
CA SER A 481 -60.47 40.45 40.76
C SER A 481 -60.72 41.64 41.69
N ARG A 482 -60.32 42.87 41.31
CA ARG A 482 -60.70 44.12 41.99
C ARG A 482 -61.50 45.02 41.05
N GLY A 483 -62.75 44.67 40.81
CA GLY A 483 -63.68 45.57 40.13
C GLY A 483 -64.85 44.87 39.45
N SER A 484 -65.81 44.37 40.23
CA SER A 484 -67.24 44.46 39.90
C SER A 484 -68.07 43.81 41.01
N PHE A 485 -68.87 44.63 41.68
CA PHE A 485 -69.94 44.22 42.58
C PHE A 485 -71.19 43.96 41.74
N ARG A 486 -71.70 42.72 41.69
CA ARG A 486 -73.11 42.47 41.36
C ARG A 486 -73.66 41.35 42.25
N VAL A 487 -74.74 41.70 42.93
CA VAL A 487 -75.65 40.87 43.72
C VAL A 487 -76.52 40.04 42.78
N GLY A 488 -76.83 38.79 43.16
CA GLY A 488 -77.82 37.94 42.50
C GLY A 488 -77.69 36.48 42.89
N GLU A 489 -78.70 35.98 43.58
CA GLU A 489 -78.85 34.68 44.24
C GLU A 489 -78.86 33.45 43.31
N GLY A 490 -78.68 32.25 43.88
CA GLY A 490 -79.34 31.04 43.34
C GLY A 490 -78.54 29.74 43.27
N LEU A 491 -78.53 29.01 44.39
CA LEU A 491 -78.85 27.57 44.50
C LEU A 491 -78.09 26.50 43.67
N ILE A 492 -77.42 25.63 44.45
CA ILE A 492 -77.62 24.16 44.49
C ILE A 492 -76.85 23.22 43.54
N ASN A 493 -76.18 22.28 44.23
CA ASN A 493 -75.83 20.88 43.94
C ASN A 493 -74.68 20.49 43.02
N SER A 494 -73.70 19.91 43.71
CA SER A 494 -72.99 18.69 43.35
C SER A 494 -73.93 17.47 43.25
N LEU A 495 -73.54 16.52 42.40
CA LEU A 495 -73.99 15.12 42.25
C LEU A 495 -75.30 14.85 41.48
N SER A 496 -75.18 14.25 40.29
CA SER A 496 -75.69 12.88 40.06
C SER A 496 -75.10 12.22 38.81
N VAL A 497 -74.87 10.92 38.97
CA VAL A 497 -74.60 9.90 37.97
C VAL A 497 -75.94 9.45 37.37
N MET A 498 -76.00 9.10 36.07
CA MET A 498 -76.57 7.82 35.56
C MET A 498 -76.80 7.81 34.02
N TRP A 499 -76.21 6.80 33.39
CA TRP A 499 -76.73 5.90 32.34
C TRP A 499 -77.74 6.39 31.27
N GLY A 500 -77.49 6.01 30.00
CA GLY A 500 -78.57 5.70 29.05
C GLY A 500 -78.28 5.88 27.55
N HIS A 501 -77.91 4.77 26.91
CA HIS A 501 -78.33 4.28 25.57
C HIS A 501 -78.11 5.05 24.24
N SER A 502 -77.34 4.37 23.37
CA SER A 502 -77.69 3.83 22.03
C SER A 502 -77.50 4.62 20.73
N ASP A 503 -77.02 3.84 19.74
CA ASP A 503 -77.10 3.95 18.27
C ASP A 503 -76.12 4.92 17.54
N ALA A 504 -75.49 4.60 16.40
CA ALA A 504 -75.27 3.39 15.60
C ALA A 504 -74.29 3.74 14.44
N THR A 505 -73.62 2.72 13.87
CA THR A 505 -72.91 2.65 12.55
C THR A 505 -71.68 3.57 12.38
N GLY A 506 -70.51 3.22 11.84
CA GLY A 506 -69.84 2.11 11.12
C GLY A 506 -68.46 2.72 10.74
N GLU A 507 -67.35 2.07 10.43
CA GLU A 507 -67.07 0.74 9.96
C GLU A 507 -65.51 0.59 9.91
N TRP A 508 -65.01 -0.61 10.25
CA TRP A 508 -63.72 -1.23 9.90
C TRP A 508 -62.38 -1.01 10.66
N SER A 509 -61.92 -2.17 11.16
CA SER A 509 -60.65 -2.65 11.74
C SER A 509 -59.66 -3.09 10.62
N PRO A 510 -58.47 -3.71 10.86
CA PRO A 510 -58.01 -4.36 12.11
C PRO A 510 -56.53 -4.27 12.54
N ASN A 511 -56.34 -4.59 13.83
CA ASN A 511 -55.34 -5.44 14.53
C ASN A 511 -53.86 -5.42 14.10
N HIS A 512 -52.84 -5.59 14.95
CA HIS A 512 -52.55 -6.55 16.04
C HIS A 512 -51.33 -5.99 16.82
N GLY A 513 -50.98 -6.34 18.07
CA GLY A 513 -51.42 -7.40 18.94
C GLY A 513 -50.94 -7.16 20.39
N SER A 514 -51.78 -7.65 21.29
CA SER A 514 -51.66 -7.77 22.74
C SER A 514 -50.54 -8.73 23.15
N GLN A 515 -49.96 -8.53 24.34
CA GLN A 515 -50.08 -9.59 25.36
C GLN A 515 -50.09 -9.05 26.79
N ASN A 516 -51.05 -9.58 27.53
CA ASN A 516 -51.49 -9.30 28.89
C ASN A 516 -51.02 -10.43 29.82
N GLY A 517 -50.90 -10.16 31.12
CA GLY A 517 -50.93 -11.16 32.20
C GLY A 517 -50.58 -10.51 33.54
N SER A 518 -51.51 -10.11 34.42
CA SER A 518 -52.33 -10.92 35.35
C SER A 518 -51.48 -11.95 36.13
N ARG A 519 -51.42 -12.06 37.47
CA ARG A 519 -52.35 -11.79 38.59
C ARG A 519 -51.57 -11.89 39.94
N LYS A 520 -52.08 -11.17 40.96
CA LYS A 520 -52.20 -11.41 42.44
C LYS A 520 -51.44 -12.61 43.08
N SER A 521 -50.91 -12.60 44.32
CA SER A 521 -51.45 -12.04 45.59
C SER A 521 -50.44 -11.97 46.77
N SER A 522 -50.55 -10.90 47.58
CA SER A 522 -50.54 -10.82 49.07
C SER A 522 -49.56 -11.61 49.96
N ARG A 523 -48.82 -10.88 50.79
CA ARG A 523 -48.76 -11.04 52.27
C ARG A 523 -48.39 -9.71 52.94
N ASN A 524 -49.19 -9.30 53.92
CA ASN A 524 -49.00 -8.13 54.78
C ASN A 524 -48.13 -8.49 56.01
N SER A 525 -47.27 -7.56 56.43
CA SER A 525 -46.89 -7.39 57.85
C SER A 525 -46.56 -5.91 58.14
N VAL A 526 -47.54 -5.24 58.77
CA VAL A 526 -47.50 -4.25 59.87
C VAL A 526 -46.33 -3.22 59.98
N CYS A 527 -46.76 -1.94 59.99
CA CYS A 527 -46.22 -0.61 60.42
C CYS A 527 -45.07 -0.53 61.47
N PRO A 528 -44.29 0.60 61.60
CA PRO A 528 -44.76 2.01 61.54
C PRO A 528 -43.85 3.10 60.91
N SER A 529 -44.45 4.28 60.70
CA SER A 529 -43.89 5.64 60.44
C SER A 529 -43.15 6.24 61.66
N PRO A 530 -42.60 7.49 61.63
CA PRO A 530 -41.79 8.24 60.65
C PRO A 530 -40.44 8.81 61.24
N SER A 531 -39.52 9.26 60.37
CA SER A 531 -38.36 10.24 60.48
C SER A 531 -37.91 10.81 61.86
N PRO A 532 -36.61 11.17 62.12
CA PRO A 532 -35.75 12.01 61.24
C PRO A 532 -34.19 11.90 61.33
N SER A 533 -33.52 12.63 60.40
CA SER A 533 -32.20 13.32 60.50
C SER A 533 -30.85 12.64 60.16
N ASN A 534 -30.18 13.28 59.18
CA ASN A 534 -28.74 13.61 59.00
C ASN A 534 -27.66 12.52 59.05
N PHE A 535 -26.81 12.43 58.01
CA PHE A 535 -25.36 12.72 58.08
C PHE A 535 -24.69 12.70 56.68
N LEU A 536 -23.61 13.48 56.59
CA LEU A 536 -22.85 13.96 55.42
C LEU A 536 -21.92 12.90 54.77
N PRO A 537 -21.37 13.17 53.55
CA PRO A 537 -20.13 12.56 53.06
C PRO A 537 -18.88 13.41 53.35
N VAL A 538 -17.77 12.74 53.68
CA VAL A 538 -16.42 13.26 53.98
C VAL A 538 -15.60 13.45 52.67
N PRO A 539 -14.64 14.41 52.59
CA PRO A 539 -14.02 14.86 51.34
C PRO A 539 -12.62 14.29 51.07
N PHE A 540 -12.18 14.33 49.81
CA PHE A 540 -10.76 14.19 49.42
C PHE A 540 -10.18 15.55 48.97
N SER A 541 -8.95 15.80 49.43
CA SER A 541 -8.22 17.06 49.43
C SER A 541 -7.34 17.27 48.19
N PHE A 542 -7.19 18.53 47.76
CA PHE A 542 -6.14 18.99 46.84
C PHE A 542 -5.38 20.15 47.50
N SER A 543 -4.05 20.03 47.58
CA SER A 543 -3.15 21.05 48.13
C SER A 543 -2.82 22.11 47.07
N ARG A 544 -3.03 23.39 47.42
CA ARG A 544 -2.57 24.58 46.69
C ARG A 544 -1.15 24.94 47.14
N ARG A 545 -0.25 25.25 46.20
CA ARG A 545 0.84 26.22 46.44
C ARG A 545 0.76 27.34 45.41
N GLY A 546 0.72 28.55 45.91
CA GLY A 546 0.57 29.79 45.15
C GLY A 546 1.91 30.38 44.70
N SER A 547 1.85 31.19 43.66
CA SER A 547 2.93 32.02 43.16
C SER A 547 2.88 33.41 43.83
N ARG A 548 4.02 33.90 44.31
CA ARG A 548 4.27 35.34 44.49
C ARG A 548 5.75 35.63 44.28
N ALA A 549 6.00 36.74 43.58
CA ALA A 549 7.29 37.21 43.12
C ALA A 549 8.20 37.78 44.23
N SER A 550 9.52 37.78 43.98
CA SER A 550 10.45 38.79 44.49
C SER A 550 11.64 38.95 43.53
N ASN A 551 12.34 40.08 43.66
CA ASN A 551 13.16 40.80 42.69
C ASN A 551 14.64 40.84 43.12
N LYS A 552 15.58 41.14 42.17
CA LYS A 552 17.04 41.47 42.33
C LYS A 552 17.98 40.28 42.66
N SER A 553 19.23 40.16 42.19
CA SER A 553 20.28 41.06 41.67
C SER A 553 21.38 40.24 40.94
N ALA A 554 21.89 40.70 39.79
CA ALA A 554 23.28 41.16 39.52
C ALA A 554 24.43 40.13 39.52
N GLY A 555 25.10 40.02 38.36
CA GLY A 555 26.56 39.95 38.19
C GLY A 555 27.28 38.63 38.44
N GLU A 556 27.86 38.01 37.40
CA GLU A 556 29.32 37.85 37.27
C GLU A 556 29.67 37.23 35.92
N GLU A 557 30.55 37.94 35.19
CA GLU A 557 31.30 37.48 34.04
C GLU A 557 32.47 36.58 34.48
N GLY A 558 32.91 35.69 33.59
CA GLY A 558 34.31 35.31 33.47
C GLY A 558 34.66 33.87 33.86
N SER A 559 34.73 32.99 32.86
CA SER A 559 36.00 32.38 32.36
C SER A 559 35.70 31.45 31.20
#